data_AF-A0A167GXA9-F1
#
_entry.id   AF-A0A167GXA9-F1
#
_cell.length_a   1.000
_cell.length_b   1.000
_cell.length_c   1.000
_cell.angle_alpha   90.00
_cell.angle_beta   90.00
_cell.angle_gamma   90.00
#
_symmetry.space_group_name_H-M   'P 1'
#
loop_
_entity.id
_entity.type
_entity.pdbx_description
1 polymer ?
#
loop_
_entity_poly.entity_id
_entity_poly.type
_entity_poly.pdbx_seq_one_letter_code
_entity_poly.pdbx_strand_id
1 'polypeptide(L)'
;MVNIREYYEKDGKILPTRKGISLSVEQYTALIKVMPSINEQLRKMGQLVDATAGAGEDAKAIAKKSKKERSDKANIEATSDEDEDED
;
A
#
# COMPACT_ATOMS: atom_id res chain seq x y z
N MET A 1 13.88 16.21 20.21
CA MET A 1 14.09 15.10 19.24
C MET A 1 12.74 14.55 18.86
N VAL A 2 12.60 13.95 17.68
CA VAL A 2 11.36 13.29 17.20
C VAL A 2 11.55 11.78 17.29
N ASN A 3 10.68 11.09 18.01
CA ASN A 3 10.81 9.65 18.26
C ASN A 3 9.89 8.86 17.33
N ILE A 4 10.46 7.88 16.63
CA ILE A 4 9.73 6.86 15.87
C ILE A 4 10.05 5.53 16.53
N ARG A 5 9.13 5.00 17.33
CA ARG A 5 9.39 3.85 18.24
C ARG A 5 8.16 2.97 18.40
N GLU A 6 8.39 1.66 18.45
CA GLU A 6 7.37 0.66 18.81
C GLU A 6 7.24 0.62 20.34
N TYR A 7 6.00 0.65 20.83
CA TYR A 7 5.66 0.57 22.25
C TYR A 7 4.86 -0.71 22.51
N TYR A 8 4.91 -1.21 23.75
CA TYR A 8 4.15 -2.36 24.21
C TYR A 8 3.47 -2.03 25.55
N GLU A 9 2.37 -2.70 25.87
CA GLU A 9 1.73 -2.57 27.17
C GLU A 9 2.27 -3.63 28.13
N LYS A 10 2.50 -3.23 29.39
CA LYS A 10 2.76 -4.13 30.51
C LYS A 10 2.23 -3.51 31.80
N ASP A 11 1.47 -4.28 32.57
CA ASP A 11 0.91 -3.87 33.87
C ASP A 11 0.13 -2.53 33.79
N GLY A 12 -0.65 -2.34 32.71
CA GLY A 12 -1.41 -1.11 32.44
C GLY A 12 -0.55 0.10 32.02
N LYS A 13 0.74 -0.09 31.73
CA LYS A 13 1.67 0.97 31.31
C LYS A 13 2.17 0.73 29.89
N ILE A 14 2.11 1.78 29.07
CA ILE A 14 2.72 1.78 27.73
C ILE A 14 4.21 2.09 27.88
N LEU A 15 5.06 1.13 27.49
CA LEU A 15 6.51 1.19 27.62
C LEU A 15 7.20 1.12 26.24
N PRO A 16 8.30 1.86 26.04
CA PRO A 16 9.06 1.81 24.80
C PRO A 16 9.77 0.45 24.64
N THR A 17 9.70 -0.15 23.44
CA THR A 17 10.58 -1.26 23.07
C THR A 17 11.96 -0.74 22.62
N ARG A 18 12.92 -1.64 22.42
CA ARG A 18 14.22 -1.31 21.80
C ARG A 18 14.09 -0.87 20.33
N LYS A 19 13.05 -1.31 19.60
CA LYS A 19 12.85 -0.98 18.18
C LYS A 19 12.39 0.47 18.01
N GLY A 20 13.27 1.31 17.49
CA GLY A 20 12.96 2.70 17.17
C GLY A 20 14.19 3.60 17.15
N ILE A 21 14.02 4.78 16.57
CA ILE A 21 15.05 5.82 16.43
C ILE A 21 14.55 7.14 17.04
N SER A 22 15.49 7.93 17.54
CA SER A 22 15.25 9.32 17.94
C SER A 22 16.02 10.23 17.00
N LEU A 23 15.30 11.10 16.29
CA LEU A 23 15.86 12.01 15.28
C LEU A 23 16.06 13.41 15.87
N SER A 24 17.13 14.10 15.46
CA SER A 24 17.23 15.54 15.66
C SER A 24 16.14 16.27 14.85
N VAL A 25 15.86 17.54 15.18
CA VAL A 25 14.89 18.35 14.42
C VAL A 25 15.36 18.52 12.98
N GLU A 26 16.66 18.68 12.77
CA GLU A 26 17.28 18.77 11.44
C GLU A 26 17.12 17.47 10.64
N GLN A 27 17.41 16.32 11.24
CA GLN A 27 17.24 15.00 10.60
C GLN A 27 15.78 14.73 10.23
N TYR A 28 14.83 15.09 11.10
CA TYR A 28 13.41 14.96 10.80
C TYR A 28 12.95 15.93 9.70
N THR A 29 13.50 17.15 9.67
CA THR A 29 13.24 18.12 8.59
C THR A 29 13.80 17.62 7.25
N ALA A 30 14.98 16.99 7.25
CA ALA A 30 15.56 16.36 6.07
C ALA A 30 14.69 15.20 5.58
N LEU A 31 14.15 14.37 6.48
CA LEU A 31 13.20 13.30 6.14
C LEU A 31 11.95 13.87 5.46
N ILE A 32 11.32 14.91 6.03
CA ILE A 32 10.13 15.55 5.44
C ILE A 32 10.40 16.04 4.00
N LYS A 33 11.56 16.68 3.75
CA LYS A 33 11.94 17.18 2.43
C LYS A 33 12.01 16.07 1.36
N VAL A 34 12.36 14.83 1.75
CA VAL A 34 12.44 13.69 0.82
C VAL A 34 11.18 12.82 0.78
N MET A 35 10.18 13.06 1.65
CA MET A 35 8.91 12.30 1.65
C MET A 35 8.23 12.23 0.27
N PRO A 36 8.16 13.28 -0.57
CA PRO A 36 7.53 13.19 -1.88
C PRO A 36 8.18 12.14 -2.79
N SER A 37 9.52 12.04 -2.76
CA SER A 37 10.29 11.08 -3.55
C SER A 37 10.12 9.64 -3.02
N ILE A 38 10.09 9.48 -1.70
CA ILE A 38 9.80 8.19 -1.04
C ILE A 38 8.38 7.73 -1.38
N ASN A 39 7.39 8.64 -1.34
CA ASN A 39 6.01 8.36 -1.68
C ASN A 39 5.87 7.94 -3.16
N GLU A 40 6.54 8.62 -4.09
CA GLU A 40 6.56 8.22 -5.50
C GLU A 40 7.10 6.79 -5.68
N GLN A 41 8.19 6.45 -5.00
CA GLN A 41 8.78 5.11 -5.07
C GLN A 41 7.88 4.04 -4.45
N LEU A 42 7.21 4.35 -3.34
CA LEU A 42 6.23 3.46 -2.71
C LEU A 42 5.03 3.22 -3.63
N ARG A 43 4.50 4.24 -4.32
CA ARG A 43 3.45 4.07 -5.34
C ARG A 43 3.89 3.15 -6.49
N LYS A 44 5.14 3.26 -6.96
CA LYS A 44 5.73 2.35 -7.98
C LYS A 44 5.82 0.90 -7.47
N MET A 45 5.97 0.70 -6.16
CA MET A 45 5.91 -0.61 -5.49
C MET A 45 4.49 -1.07 -5.17
N GLY A 46 3.45 -0.39 -5.69
CA GLY A 46 2.04 -0.72 -5.46
C GLY A 46 1.51 -0.34 -4.07
N GLN A 47 2.28 0.41 -3.27
CA GLN A 47 1.87 0.85 -1.94
C GLN A 47 1.02 2.13 -2.01
N LEU A 48 -0.14 2.13 -1.35
CA LEU A 48 -0.98 3.31 -1.22
C LEU A 48 -0.45 4.20 -0.09
N VAL A 49 0.11 5.35 -0.45
CA VAL A 49 0.71 6.33 0.48
C VAL A 49 -0.11 7.61 0.62
N ASP A 50 -1.22 7.72 -0.10
CA ASP A 50 -2.13 8.87 -0.09
C ASP A 50 -3.09 8.81 1.11
N ALA A 51 -2.51 8.85 2.31
CA ALA A 51 -3.22 8.81 3.58
C ALA A 51 -3.83 10.19 3.99
N THR A 52 -4.23 11.01 3.02
CA THR A 52 -4.96 12.27 3.23
C THR A 52 -6.45 12.15 2.88
N ALA A 53 -7.02 10.96 3.04
CA ALA A 53 -8.48 10.75 3.06
C ALA A 53 -9.11 11.25 4.38
N GLY A 54 -8.79 12.48 4.76
CA GLY A 54 -9.20 13.13 6.02
C GLY A 54 -9.46 14.64 5.91
N ALA A 55 -9.26 15.24 4.74
CA ALA A 55 -9.63 16.63 4.47
C ALA A 55 -9.88 16.86 2.97
N GLY A 56 -11.13 16.71 2.54
CA GLY A 56 -11.65 17.25 1.27
C GLY A 56 -11.21 16.57 -0.03
N GLU A 57 -12.20 16.01 -0.75
CA GLU A 57 -12.27 16.00 -2.22
C GLU A 57 -11.06 15.48 -3.04
N ASP A 58 -11.01 14.16 -3.34
CA ASP A 58 -10.41 13.69 -4.62
C ASP A 58 -10.81 12.26 -5.07
N ALA A 59 -12.00 11.79 -4.69
CA ALA A 59 -12.46 10.42 -4.97
C ALA A 59 -12.87 10.14 -6.45
N LYS A 60 -12.54 11.02 -7.42
CA LYS A 60 -13.16 11.00 -8.77
C LYS A 60 -12.21 10.70 -9.94
N ALA A 61 -10.90 10.62 -9.73
CA ALA A 61 -9.92 10.47 -10.81
C ALA A 61 -9.65 9.01 -11.26
N ILE A 62 -9.73 8.03 -10.34
CA ILE A 62 -9.26 6.65 -10.60
C ILE A 62 -10.22 5.83 -11.49
N ALA A 63 -11.51 6.18 -11.54
CA ALA A 63 -12.53 5.39 -12.24
C ALA A 63 -12.58 5.53 -13.78
N LYS A 64 -11.68 6.32 -14.41
CA LYS A 64 -11.80 6.68 -15.85
C LYS A 64 -10.71 6.20 -16.80
N LYS A 65 -9.62 5.56 -16.35
CA LYS A 65 -8.56 5.07 -17.25
C LYS A 65 -8.63 3.57 -17.63
N SER A 66 -9.50 2.79 -17.01
CA SER A 66 -9.53 1.32 -17.17
C SER A 66 -10.60 0.80 -18.15
N LYS A 67 -11.16 1.63 -19.04
CA LYS A 67 -12.38 1.30 -19.81
C LYS A 67 -12.29 1.52 -21.33
N LYS A 68 -11.08 1.47 -21.91
CA LYS A 68 -10.90 1.43 -23.38
C LYS A 68 -9.94 0.31 -23.76
N GLU A 69 -10.42 -0.60 -24.62
CA GLU A 69 -9.75 -1.82 -25.11
C GLU A 69 -9.61 -2.92 -24.03
N ARG A 70 -10.05 -4.18 -24.21
CA ARG A 70 -10.41 -4.97 -25.40
C ARG A 70 -11.71 -5.77 -25.10
N SER A 71 -12.80 -5.50 -25.82
CA SER A 71 -13.32 -6.25 -26.99
C SER A 71 -13.84 -7.66 -26.68
N ASP A 72 -15.15 -7.83 -26.87
CA ASP A 72 -15.95 -9.03 -26.63
C ASP A 72 -15.51 -10.26 -27.43
N LYS A 73 -15.57 -11.43 -26.77
CA LYS A 73 -15.95 -12.72 -27.39
C LYS A 73 -16.27 -13.77 -26.32
N ALA A 74 -17.57 -13.91 -26.03
CA ALA A 74 -18.12 -15.15 -25.51
C ALA A 74 -18.53 -16.03 -26.71
N ASN A 75 -18.10 -17.29 -26.70
CA ASN A 75 -18.44 -18.41 -27.60
C ASN A 75 -17.33 -19.46 -27.38
N ILE A 76 -17.55 -20.75 -27.13
CA ILE A 76 -18.72 -21.60 -26.81
C ILE A 76 -18.15 -22.76 -25.95
N GLU A 77 -18.85 -23.23 -24.91
CA GLU A 77 -19.60 -24.50 -24.85
C GLU A 77 -18.74 -25.79 -24.90
N ALA A 78 -19.17 -26.81 -24.15
CA ALA A 78 -18.40 -27.97 -23.73
C ALA A 78 -18.27 -29.09 -24.79
N THR A 79 -17.19 -29.88 -24.67
CA THR A 79 -17.13 -31.31 -25.07
C THR A 79 -16.16 -32.06 -24.14
N SER A 80 -16.58 -33.23 -23.64
CA SER A 80 -15.72 -34.36 -23.17
C SER A 80 -14.68 -34.11 -22.05
N ASP A 81 -14.66 -34.79 -20.90
CA ASP A 81 -15.22 -36.09 -20.47
C ASP A 81 -14.73 -37.29 -21.32
N GLU A 82 -14.27 -38.37 -20.68
CA GLU A 82 -13.41 -39.47 -21.24
C GLU A 82 -11.90 -39.06 -21.29
N ASP A 83 -10.92 -39.79 -20.73
CA ASP A 83 -10.90 -41.13 -20.12
C ASP A 83 -9.96 -41.24 -18.88
N GLU A 84 -10.19 -42.28 -18.06
CA GLU A 84 -9.22 -42.86 -17.10
C GLU A 84 -8.25 -43.85 -17.84
N ASP A 85 -7.38 -44.59 -17.13
CA ASP A 85 -6.39 -45.58 -17.65
C ASP A 85 -5.16 -44.97 -18.40
N GLU A 86 -3.93 -45.51 -18.49
CA GLU A 86 -3.11 -46.65 -17.96
C GLU A 86 -1.62 -46.16 -18.02
N ASP A 87 -0.59 -46.63 -17.29
CA ASP A 87 -0.48 -47.57 -16.14
C ASP A 87 -0.96 -46.99 -14.78
#